data_AF-A0A3D2IGX8-F1
#
_entry.id   AF-A0A3D2IGX8-F1
#
_cell.length_a   1.000
_cell.length_b   1.000
_cell.length_c   1.000
_cell.angle_alpha   90.00
_cell.angle_beta   90.00
_cell.angle_gamma   90.00
#
_symmetry.space_group_name_H-M   'P 1'
#
loop_
_entity.id
_entity.type
_entity.pdbx_description
1 polymer ?
#
loop_
_entity_poly.entity_id
_entity_poly.type
_entity_poly.pdbx_seq_one_letter_code
_entity_poly.pdbx_strand_id
1 'polypeptide(L)'
;MNSFFEITHLFSSYSAEHIFLLIGFVVFFVWFIRFLKVKPESIQQKTLLLLALFLTVLQLGKIPLNHYTGVFDVTKDIPLHMCNFLPMIMIWVYATKNRTVWATIFFWIILGVSQANFTPSV
;
A
#
# COMPACT_ATOMS: atom_id res chain seq x y z
N MET A 1 -27.11 -11.48 -2.61
CA MET A 1 -26.99 -10.59 -1.43
C MET A 1 -25.71 -9.81 -1.65
N ASN A 2 -25.79 -8.51 -1.95
CA ASN A 2 -24.59 -7.72 -2.21
C ASN A 2 -23.87 -7.50 -0.89
N SER A 3 -22.78 -8.23 -0.66
CA SER A 3 -21.90 -7.96 0.48
C SER A 3 -21.19 -6.63 0.23
N PHE A 4 -21.00 -5.81 1.26
CA PHE A 4 -20.18 -4.59 1.18
C PHE A 4 -18.77 -4.85 0.62
N PHE A 5 -18.32 -6.11 0.67
CA PHE A 5 -17.01 -6.56 0.21
C PHE A 5 -17.01 -7.25 -1.15
N GLU A 6 -18.13 -7.28 -1.89
CA GLU A 6 -18.12 -7.76 -3.27
C GLU A 6 -17.34 -6.80 -4.17
N ILE A 7 -16.42 -7.37 -4.96
CA ILE A 7 -15.62 -6.62 -5.93
C ILE A 7 -16.56 -6.26 -7.08
N THR A 8 -17.03 -5.01 -7.12
CA THR A 8 -17.81 -4.51 -8.25
C THR A 8 -16.86 -4.00 -9.33
N HIS A 9 -17.06 -4.44 -10.58
CA HIS A 9 -16.33 -3.93 -11.76
C HIS A 9 -16.72 -2.47 -12.14
N LEU A 10 -17.33 -1.73 -11.21
CA LEU A 10 -17.78 -0.35 -11.40
C LEU A 10 -16.61 0.65 -11.40
N PHE A 11 -15.44 0.24 -10.90
CA PHE A 11 -14.26 1.10 -10.86
C PHE A 11 -13.40 0.90 -12.11
N SER A 12 -13.54 1.81 -13.08
CA SER A 12 -12.73 1.81 -14.29
C SER A 12 -11.48 2.66 -14.12
N SER A 13 -10.35 2.18 -14.65
CA SER A 13 -9.11 2.96 -14.65
C SER A 13 -9.29 4.26 -15.44
N TYR A 14 -8.78 5.36 -14.90
CA TYR A 14 -8.90 6.72 -15.48
C TYR A 14 -10.33 7.29 -15.58
N SER A 15 -11.30 6.72 -14.86
CA SER A 15 -12.62 7.34 -14.70
C SER A 15 -12.56 8.62 -13.86
N ALA A 16 -13.65 9.38 -13.84
CA ALA A 16 -13.75 10.60 -13.02
C ALA A 16 -13.57 10.29 -11.52
N GLU A 17 -14.11 9.17 -11.04
CA GLU A 17 -13.95 8.70 -9.66
C GLU A 17 -12.49 8.36 -9.35
N HIS A 18 -11.79 7.71 -10.28
CA HIS A 18 -10.37 7.41 -10.12
C HIS A 18 -9.52 8.69 -10.04
N ILE A 19 -9.78 9.68 -10.90
CA ILE A 19 -9.06 10.97 -10.88
C ILE A 19 -9.33 11.72 -9.57
N PHE A 20 -10.58 11.74 -9.10
CA PHE A 20 -10.93 12.38 -7.84
C PHE A 20 -10.20 11.76 -6.64
N LEU A 21 -10.16 10.42 -6.57
CA LEU A 21 -9.40 9.71 -5.55
C LEU A 21 -7.90 10.01 -5.63
N LEU A 22 -7.33 10.04 -6.84
CA LEU A 22 -5.91 10.33 -7.05
C LEU A 22 -5.56 11.74 -6.57
N ILE A 23 -6.39 12.74 -6.88
CA ILE A 23 -6.22 14.10 -6.35
C ILE A 23 -6.29 14.10 -4.83
N GLY A 24 -7.27 13.42 -4.24
CA GLY A 24 -7.40 13.29 -2.78
C GLY A 24 -6.16 12.68 -2.13
N PHE A 25 -5.60 11.63 -2.73
CA PHE A 25 -4.35 11.02 -2.28
C PHE A 25 -3.17 11.99 -2.37
N VAL A 26 -3.01 12.70 -3.49
CA VAL A 26 -1.93 13.69 -3.66
C VAL A 26 -2.03 14.79 -2.61
N VAL A 27 -3.23 15.34 -2.38
CA VAL A 27 -3.47 16.37 -1.36
C VAL A 27 -3.12 15.84 0.03
N PHE A 28 -3.59 14.63 0.38
CA PHE A 28 -3.28 14.00 1.65
C PHE A 28 -1.77 13.80 1.84
N PHE A 29 -1.05 13.28 0.85
CA PHE A 29 0.39 13.06 0.94
C PHE A 29 1.18 14.36 1.08
N VAL A 30 0.83 15.40 0.31
CA VAL A 30 1.47 16.72 0.42
C VAL A 30 1.25 17.30 1.82
N TRP A 31 0.03 17.22 2.33
CA TRP A 31 -0.29 17.65 3.69
C TRP A 31 0.48 16.83 4.74
N PHE A 32 0.48 15.50 4.63
CA PHE A 32 1.13 14.58 5.57
C PHE A 32 2.64 14.81 5.66
N ILE A 33 3.32 14.99 4.51
CA ILE A 33 4.75 15.30 4.47
C ILE A 33 5.05 16.64 5.14
N ARG A 34 4.25 17.69 4.84
CA ARG A 34 4.42 19.01 5.48
C ARG A 34 4.19 18.94 6.99
N PHE A 35 3.18 18.18 7.41
CA PHE A 35 2.87 17.97 8.82
C PHE A 35 4.00 17.24 9.55
N LEU A 36 4.59 16.20 8.96
CA LEU A 36 5.70 15.48 9.59
C LEU A 36 6.98 16.31 9.61
N LYS A 37 7.26 17.11 8.58
CA LYS A 37 8.50 17.90 8.47
C LYS A 37 8.72 18.87 9.64
N VAL A 38 7.64 19.39 10.24
CA VAL A 38 7.72 20.29 11.40
C VAL A 38 7.89 19.57 12.74
N LYS A 39 7.81 18.23 12.76
CA LYS A 39 7.97 17.42 13.98
C LYS A 39 9.43 16.98 14.18
N PRO A 40 9.87 16.74 15.43
CA PRO A 40 11.20 16.19 15.69
C PRO A 40 11.33 14.76 15.12
N GLU A 41 12.57 14.36 14.82
CA GLU A 41 12.90 13.07 14.19
C GLU A 41 12.31 11.88 14.95
N SER A 42 12.33 11.91 16.28
CA SER A 42 11.78 10.83 17.12
C SER A 42 10.27 10.64 16.94
N ILE A 43 9.51 11.72 16.73
CA ILE A 43 8.08 11.66 16.46
C ILE A 43 7.85 11.22 15.02
N GLN A 44 8.63 11.75 14.05
CA GLN A 44 8.54 11.33 12.65
C GLN A 44 8.73 9.81 12.50
N GLN A 45 9.78 9.26 13.11
CA GLN A 45 10.08 7.84 13.05
C GLN A 45 8.97 7.00 13.69
N LYS A 46 8.45 7.40 14.86
CA LYS A 46 7.33 6.70 15.51
C LYS A 46 6.06 6.74 14.66
N THR A 47 5.73 7.88 14.06
CA THR A 47 4.55 8.03 13.20
C THR A 47 4.68 7.17 11.94
N LEU A 48 5.85 7.14 11.30
CA LEU A 48 6.10 6.30 10.13
C LEU A 48 6.07 4.80 10.45
N LEU A 49 6.59 4.40 11.61
CA LEU A 49 6.51 3.02 12.09
C LEU A 49 5.06 2.61 12.38
N LEU A 50 4.29 3.47 13.05
CA LEU A 50 2.88 3.22 13.32
C LEU A 50 2.08 3.10 12.03
N LEU A 51 2.34 3.95 11.05
CA LEU A 51 1.73 3.86 9.72
C LEU A 51 2.09 2.54 9.03
N ALA A 52 3.36 2.13 9.05
CA ALA A 52 3.79 0.87 8.45
C ALA A 52 3.15 -0.36 9.14
N LEU A 53 3.02 -0.33 10.47
CA LEU A 53 2.33 -1.36 11.24
C LEU A 53 0.84 -1.41 10.88
N PHE A 54 0.17 -0.26 10.85
CA PHE A 54 -1.22 -0.15 10.47
C PHE A 54 -1.49 -0.71 9.07
N LEU A 55 -0.67 -0.33 8.08
CA LEU A 55 -0.75 -0.84 6.72
C LEU A 55 -0.49 -2.35 6.65
N THR A 56 0.43 -2.87 7.45
CA THR A 56 0.70 -4.31 7.54
C THR A 56 -0.53 -5.06 8.07
N VAL A 57 -1.18 -4.55 9.12
CA VAL A 57 -2.41 -5.15 9.67
C VAL A 57 -3.54 -5.13 8.64
N LEU A 58 -3.75 -4.02 7.95
CA LEU A 58 -4.75 -3.94 6.87
C LEU A 58 -4.45 -4.94 5.74
N GLN A 59 -3.17 -5.08 5.37
CA GLN A 59 -2.76 -5.98 4.31
C GLN A 59 -2.94 -7.46 4.69
N LEU A 60 -2.62 -7.82 5.93
CA LEU A 60 -2.88 -9.17 6.46
C LEU A 60 -4.39 -9.43 6.62
N GLY A 61 -5.17 -8.40 6.99
CA GLY A 61 -6.62 -8.47 7.13
C GLY A 61 -7.37 -8.76 5.81
N LYS A 62 -6.76 -8.50 4.65
CA LYS A 62 -7.32 -8.90 3.35
C LYS A 62 -7.41 -10.42 3.18
N ILE A 63 -6.50 -11.18 3.77
CA ILE A 63 -6.44 -12.64 3.64
C ILE A 63 -7.71 -13.32 4.16
N PRO A 64 -8.13 -13.12 5.43
CA PRO A 64 -9.37 -13.71 5.93
C PRO A 64 -10.61 -13.15 5.24
N LEU A 65 -10.58 -11.87 4.80
CA LEU A 65 -11.70 -11.27 4.09
C LEU A 65 -11.93 -11.92 2.71
N ASN A 66 -10.86 -12.12 1.95
CA ASN A 66 -10.91 -12.76 0.64
C ASN A 66 -11.28 -14.25 0.76
N HIS A 67 -10.87 -14.91 1.84
CA HIS A 67 -11.32 -16.26 2.16
C HIS A 67 -12.83 -16.30 2.46
N TYR A 68 -13.35 -15.34 3.23
CA TYR A 68 -14.77 -15.27 3.58
C TYR A 68 -15.67 -14.97 2.36
N THR A 69 -15.21 -14.14 1.42
CA THR A 69 -15.99 -13.82 0.20
C THR A 69 -15.96 -14.94 -0.86
N GLY A 70 -15.21 -16.03 -0.64
CA GLY A 70 -15.13 -17.17 -1.55
C GLY A 70 -14.40 -16.88 -2.88
N VAL A 71 -13.77 -15.70 -3.00
CA VAL A 71 -13.02 -15.27 -4.19
C VAL A 71 -11.59 -15.85 -4.19
N PHE A 72 -11.18 -16.51 -3.11
CA PHE A 72 -9.79 -16.88 -2.84
C PHE A 72 -9.59 -18.41 -2.82
N ASP A 73 -8.82 -18.92 -3.78
CA ASP A 73 -8.31 -20.29 -3.75
C ASP A 73 -6.92 -20.29 -3.08
N VAL A 74 -6.86 -20.79 -1.84
CA VAL A 74 -5.65 -20.85 -1.00
C VAL A 74 -4.48 -21.57 -1.71
N THR A 75 -4.78 -22.39 -2.72
CA THR A 75 -3.78 -23.16 -3.47
C THR A 75 -3.25 -22.47 -4.73
N LYS A 76 -3.96 -21.47 -5.27
CA LYS A 76 -3.56 -20.76 -6.51
C LYS A 76 -3.17 -19.31 -6.27
N ASP A 77 -3.78 -18.64 -5.29
CA ASP A 77 -3.60 -17.22 -5.05
C ASP A 77 -2.79 -16.99 -3.78
N ILE A 78 -1.47 -17.21 -3.82
CA ILE A 78 -0.62 -16.78 -2.70
C ILE A 78 -0.70 -15.24 -2.64
N PRO A 79 -1.31 -14.62 -1.62
CA PRO A 79 -1.69 -13.19 -1.63
C PRO A 79 -0.49 -12.27 -1.34
N LEU A 80 0.71 -12.83 -1.35
CA LEU A 80 1.98 -12.15 -1.07
C LEU A 80 2.62 -11.68 -2.37
N HIS A 81 1.89 -10.88 -3.15
CA HIS A 81 2.51 -10.09 -4.19
C HIS A 81 3.58 -9.18 -3.58
N MET A 82 4.67 -8.94 -4.31
CA MET A 82 5.86 -8.25 -3.78
C MET A 82 5.54 -6.89 -3.13
N CYS A 83 4.61 -6.13 -3.70
CA CYS A 83 4.16 -4.84 -3.15
C CYS A 83 3.37 -4.96 -1.84
N ASN A 84 2.68 -6.08 -1.62
CA ASN A 84 1.94 -6.34 -0.37
C ASN A 84 2.88 -6.60 0.81
N PHE A 85 4.13 -7.01 0.56
CA PHE A 85 5.14 -7.21 1.60
C PHE A 85 5.85 -5.91 2.00
N LEU A 86 5.69 -4.86 1.19
CA LEU A 86 6.37 -3.58 1.36
C LEU A 86 6.14 -2.94 2.74
N PRO A 87 4.90 -2.86 3.30
CA PRO A 87 4.68 -2.28 4.62
C PRO A 87 5.43 -3.03 5.72
N MET A 88 5.56 -4.35 5.59
CA MET A 88 6.27 -5.21 6.54
C MET A 88 7.79 -4.94 6.49
N ILE A 89 8.36 -4.80 5.29
CA ILE A 89 9.77 -4.42 5.16
C ILE A 89 10.00 -3.00 5.69
N MET A 90 9.04 -2.08 5.50
CA MET A 90 9.16 -0.71 6.01
C MET A 90 9.20 -0.65 7.54
N ILE A 91 8.52 -1.55 8.26
CA ILE A 91 8.69 -1.69 9.72
C ILE A 91 10.16 -1.94 10.06
N TRP A 92 10.80 -2.89 9.36
CA TRP A 92 12.20 -3.22 9.57
C TRP A 92 13.13 -2.04 9.24
N VAL A 93 12.88 -1.33 8.13
CA VAL A 93 13.64 -0.15 7.72
C VAL A 93 13.54 0.96 8.76
N TYR A 94 12.34 1.26 9.25
CA TYR A 94 12.16 2.31 10.26
C TYR A 94 12.70 1.90 11.63
N ALA A 95 12.73 0.61 11.97
CA ALA A 95 13.32 0.12 13.20
C ALA A 95 14.86 0.17 13.17
N THR A 96 15.48 -0.20 12.04
CA THR A 96 16.94 -0.31 11.91
C THR A 96 17.63 0.90 11.30
N LYS A 97 16.86 1.84 10.71
CA LYS A 97 17.36 2.98 9.94
C LYS A 97 18.32 2.59 8.81
N ASN A 98 18.20 1.38 8.26
CA ASN A 98 19.09 0.90 7.21
C ASN A 98 18.83 1.62 5.88
N ARG A 99 19.75 2.53 5.52
CA ARG A 99 19.65 3.35 4.30
C ARG A 99 19.72 2.54 3.00
N THR A 100 20.46 1.43 2.99
CA THR A 100 20.59 0.57 1.81
C THR A 100 19.27 -0.11 1.50
N VAL A 101 18.64 -0.70 2.52
CA VAL A 101 17.34 -1.37 2.37
C VAL A 101 16.27 -0.36 1.97
N TRP A 102 16.27 0.83 2.57
CA TRP A 102 15.38 1.93 2.17
C TRP A 102 15.53 2.31 0.69
N ALA A 103 16.77 2.48 0.22
CA ALA A 103 17.05 2.86 -1.17
C ALA A 103 16.63 1.76 -2.15
N THR A 104 16.94 0.49 -1.84
CA THR A 104 16.51 -0.66 -2.65
C THR A 104 14.99 -0.69 -2.79
N ILE A 105 14.26 -0.51 -1.68
CA ILE A 105 12.80 -0.44 -1.68
C ILE A 105 12.29 0.72 -2.53
N PHE A 106 12.89 1.91 -2.39
CA PHE A 106 12.49 3.08 -3.16
C PHE A 106 12.56 2.83 -4.67
N PHE A 107 13.68 2.29 -5.16
CA PHE A 107 13.81 1.93 -6.58
C PHE A 107 12.86 0.82 -6.99
N TRP A 108 12.62 -0.15 -6.10
CA TRP A 108 11.71 -1.25 -6.38
C TRP A 108 10.27 -0.78 -6.56
N ILE A 109 9.79 0.15 -5.72
CA ILE A 109 8.45 0.75 -5.88
C ILE A 109 8.33 1.46 -7.22
N ILE A 110 9.34 2.27 -7.60
CA ILE A 110 9.33 2.98 -8.87
C ILE A 110 9.23 1.99 -10.04
N LEU A 111 10.05 0.94 -10.04
CA LEU A 111 10.04 -0.07 -11.09
C LEU A 111 8.71 -0.83 -11.14
N GLY A 112 8.17 -1.25 -10.00
CA GLY A 112 6.91 -1.99 -9.94
C GLY A 112 5.71 -1.17 -10.42
N VAL A 113 5.59 0.09 -9.97
CA VAL A 113 4.51 0.97 -10.43
C VAL A 113 4.66 1.32 -11.91
N SER A 114 5.89 1.53 -12.39
CA SER A 114 6.14 1.79 -13.81
C SER A 114 5.72 0.60 -14.67
N GLN A 115 6.09 -0.62 -14.28
CA GLN A 115 5.71 -1.83 -14.98
C GLN A 115 4.19 -2.01 -15.03
N ALA A 116 3.47 -1.74 -13.93
CA ALA A 116 2.01 -1.79 -13.92
C ALA A 116 1.34 -0.78 -14.87
N ASN A 117 1.99 0.36 -15.15
CA ASN A 117 1.47 1.34 -16.12
C ASN A 117 1.82 0.96 -17.58
N PHE A 118 3.01 0.42 -17.83
CA PHE A 118 3.44 0.04 -19.17
C PHE A 118 2.86 -1.29 -19.65
N THR A 119 2.61 -2.22 -18.73
CA THR A 119 2.04 -3.54 -19.00
C THR A 119 0.92 -3.85 -18.00
N PRO A 120 -0.24 -3.19 -18.09
CA PRO A 120 -1.34 -3.33 -17.12
C PRO A 120 -2.08 -4.67 -17.17
N SER A 121 -1.75 -5.54 -18.14
CA SER A 121 -2.44 -6.80 -18.41
C SER A 121 -1.59 -8.05 -18.12
N VAL A 122 -0.43 -7.91 -17.48
CA VAL A 122 0.38 -9.03 -16.98
C VAL A 122 0.40 -9.04 -15.47
#